data_AF-A0A2G5DMT2-F1
#
_entry.id   AF-A0A2G5DMT2-F1
#
_cell.length_a   1.000
_cell.length_b   1.000
_cell.length_c   1.000
_cell.angle_alpha   90.00
_cell.angle_beta   90.00
_cell.angle_gamma   90.00
#
_symmetry.space_group_name_H-M   'P 1'
#
loop_
_entity.id
_entity.type
_entity.pdbx_description
1 polymer ?
#
loop_
_entity_poly.entity_id
_entity_poly.type
_entity_poly.pdbx_seq_one_letter_code
_entity_poly.pdbx_strand_id
1 'polypeptide(L)'
;MQAAVSNVRKLSRVLRTTPHLSISSQRFLLLSDHENLEQSLQWQNHRSFSVQIFNLSGTIYGIQFPVTTKVAPSAAQRLGPHTMCAMVARASYTSEATESTAGPTEDVKEIYDKMLKSVKGQTMPPNAWLWSLVAKCANREDIALLFQMLQNLRRFRLSNLRIHDNFNCNLCFKVAEACARVGAVDYGKKALWEHNKYGLTPSVSSANYLLLYAKKHNDSKFMVEIMKLLKRNHLPLQPSTADIVFSICYDDDNWELISKYAHKFMKAGVKLRRTTFGTWMEFAAKRGDVESIWKIEQLRSKAMEKHNLATAFSCAKGFLLEGKPENAAAIIHVLNEKLPDEKRTGIATELQKLVSEWPLEVIKYQKEEDRKKLASSLRKDIPSMVNGLMSMGLAVEVNLNDLSNEEAIPC
;
A
#
# COMPACT_ATOMS: atom_id res chain seq x y z
N MET A 1 34.93 16.85 21.49
CA MET A 1 35.01 16.75 20.02
C MET A 1 35.67 15.48 19.49
N GLN A 2 36.89 15.08 19.88
CA GLN A 2 37.57 13.90 19.26
C GLN A 2 36.85 12.54 19.46
N ALA A 3 36.12 12.34 20.56
CA ALA A 3 35.37 11.10 20.81
C ALA A 3 34.22 10.85 19.81
N ALA A 4 33.54 11.90 19.34
CA ALA A 4 32.42 11.76 18.39
C ALA A 4 32.89 11.25 17.01
N VAL A 5 34.01 11.77 16.52
CA VAL A 5 34.63 11.36 15.24
C VAL A 5 35.10 9.90 15.26
N SER A 6 35.47 9.38 16.44
CA SER A 6 35.82 7.97 16.66
C SER A 6 34.62 7.03 16.43
N ASN A 7 33.44 7.38 16.98
CA ASN A 7 32.23 6.56 16.82
C ASN A 7 31.70 6.57 15.38
N VAL A 8 31.79 7.70 14.66
CA VAL A 8 31.45 7.76 13.22
C VAL A 8 32.31 6.80 12.39
N ARG A 9 33.60 6.65 12.72
CA ARG A 9 34.50 5.66 12.07
C ARG A 9 34.27 4.21 12.50
N LYS A 10 33.65 3.96 13.67
CA LYS A 10 33.20 2.61 14.05
C LYS A 10 31.90 2.22 13.32
N LEU A 11 30.93 3.14 13.24
CA LEU A 11 29.67 2.91 12.52
C LEU A 11 29.87 2.68 11.01
N SER A 12 30.82 3.38 10.37
CA SER A 12 31.15 3.12 8.97
C SER A 12 31.79 1.75 8.70
N ARG A 13 32.36 1.08 9.73
CA ARG A 13 32.82 -0.32 9.65
C ARG A 13 31.67 -1.30 9.90
N VAL A 14 30.83 -1.05 10.90
CA VAL A 14 29.63 -1.86 11.17
C VAL A 14 28.67 -1.88 9.96
N LEU A 15 28.60 -0.78 9.21
CA LEU A 15 27.80 -0.67 7.98
C LEU A 15 28.50 -1.10 6.68
N ARG A 16 29.74 -1.62 6.72
CA ARG A 16 30.45 -2.09 5.50
C ARG A 16 31.07 -3.48 5.57
N THR A 17 31.35 -4.05 6.74
CA THR A 17 31.92 -5.40 6.84
C THR A 17 31.49 -6.10 8.14
N THR A 18 30.62 -7.10 8.02
CA THR A 18 30.68 -8.26 8.92
C THR A 18 31.66 -9.25 8.27
N PRO A 19 32.81 -9.56 8.89
CA PRO A 19 33.71 -10.58 8.36
C PRO A 19 33.09 -11.96 8.48
N HIS A 20 33.51 -12.88 7.60
CA HIS A 20 33.14 -14.30 7.71
C HIS A 20 33.59 -14.87 9.07
N LEU A 21 32.61 -15.23 9.91
CA LEU A 21 32.80 -16.23 10.95
C LEU A 21 31.93 -17.43 10.60
N SER A 22 32.57 -18.42 9.99
CA SER A 22 32.03 -19.76 9.82
C SER A 22 31.90 -20.41 11.19
N ILE A 23 30.67 -20.46 11.71
CA ILE A 23 30.31 -21.45 12.73
C ILE A 23 29.30 -22.40 12.08
N SER A 24 29.78 -23.59 11.76
CA SER A 24 28.96 -24.73 11.42
C SER A 24 28.10 -25.12 12.62
N SER A 25 26.78 -25.10 12.46
CA SER A 25 25.91 -26.03 13.18
C SER A 25 24.72 -26.41 12.32
N GLN A 26 24.83 -27.57 11.69
CA GLN A 26 23.67 -28.30 11.22
C GLN A 26 22.92 -28.81 12.45
N ARG A 27 21.68 -28.33 12.66
CA ARG A 27 20.53 -29.04 13.27
C ARG A 27 19.47 -28.00 13.61
N PHE A 28 18.40 -27.98 12.82
CA PHE A 28 17.01 -28.05 13.26
C PHE A 28 16.12 -28.12 12.00
N LEU A 29 16.28 -29.24 11.28
CA LEU A 29 15.19 -29.84 10.52
C LEU A 29 14.51 -30.87 11.43
N LEU A 30 13.29 -31.25 11.06
CA LEU A 30 12.42 -32.27 11.66
C LEU A 30 11.65 -31.83 12.92
N LEU A 31 10.35 -31.60 12.71
CA LEU A 31 9.33 -32.54 13.17
C LEU A 31 8.09 -32.48 12.24
N SER A 32 7.93 -33.52 11.40
CA SER A 32 6.71 -33.98 10.68
C SER A 32 6.00 -32.96 9.76
N ASP A 33 5.90 -33.10 8.43
CA ASP A 33 5.60 -34.27 7.54
C ASP A 33 4.30 -35.00 7.93
N HIS A 34 3.40 -35.42 7.04
CA HIS A 34 3.33 -35.35 5.57
C HIS A 34 2.41 -34.16 5.11
N GLU A 35 2.13 -33.83 3.85
CA GLU A 35 2.37 -34.38 2.49
C GLU A 35 2.31 -33.17 1.49
N ASN A 36 2.61 -33.21 0.17
CA ASN A 36 3.07 -34.26 -0.75
C ASN A 36 3.97 -33.64 -1.85
N LEU A 37 4.62 -34.51 -2.62
CA LEU A 37 5.27 -34.31 -3.92
C LEU A 37 4.24 -33.97 -5.03
N GLU A 38 4.56 -33.45 -6.22
CA GLU A 38 5.80 -32.92 -6.82
C GLU A 38 5.41 -32.09 -8.07
N GLN A 39 6.20 -31.07 -8.43
CA GLN A 39 6.61 -30.74 -9.82
C GLN A 39 7.19 -29.32 -9.88
N SER A 40 8.51 -29.26 -10.00
CA SER A 40 9.23 -28.03 -10.31
C SER A 40 9.10 -27.68 -11.79
N LEU A 41 8.25 -26.73 -12.13
CA LEU A 41 8.31 -26.06 -13.44
C LEU A 41 9.01 -24.71 -13.30
N GLN A 42 10.07 -24.53 -14.09
CA GLN A 42 10.90 -23.34 -14.11
C GLN A 42 10.04 -22.11 -14.46
N TRP A 43 10.28 -21.00 -13.74
CA TRP A 43 9.68 -19.71 -14.04
C TRP A 43 10.19 -19.21 -15.40
N GLN A 44 9.43 -19.45 -16.47
CA GLN A 44 9.78 -18.97 -17.81
C GLN A 44 9.68 -17.45 -17.88
N ASN A 45 10.78 -16.82 -18.26
CA ASN A 45 10.89 -15.37 -18.47
C ASN A 45 10.09 -14.93 -19.71
N HIS A 46 8.82 -14.58 -19.53
CA HIS A 46 8.06 -13.86 -20.56
C HIS A 46 8.29 -12.34 -20.47
N ARG A 47 8.60 -11.73 -21.62
CA ARG A 47 9.03 -10.34 -21.74
C ARG A 47 7.96 -9.36 -21.24
N SER A 48 8.36 -8.47 -20.34
CA SER A 48 7.52 -7.40 -19.80
C SER A 48 7.17 -6.36 -20.87
N PHE A 49 5.88 -6.20 -21.19
CA PHE A 49 5.40 -4.97 -21.81
C PHE A 49 5.29 -3.89 -20.74
N SER A 50 6.22 -2.94 -20.77
CA SER A 50 6.22 -1.77 -19.89
C SER A 50 5.20 -0.74 -20.36
N VAL A 51 4.04 -0.69 -19.71
CA VAL A 51 3.14 0.48 -19.80
C VAL A 51 3.61 1.48 -18.75
N GLN A 52 3.98 2.69 -19.19
CA GLN A 52 4.36 3.78 -18.29
C GLN A 52 3.16 4.22 -17.43
N ILE A 53 3.14 3.75 -16.19
CA ILE A 53 2.30 4.34 -15.14
C ILE A 53 3.07 5.54 -14.60
N PHE A 54 2.48 6.74 -14.72
CA PHE A 54 3.08 7.98 -14.23
C PHE A 54 3.41 7.90 -12.73
N ASN A 55 4.54 8.48 -12.34
CA ASN A 55 4.93 8.62 -10.94
C ASN A 55 3.94 9.55 -10.22
N LEU A 56 3.03 8.99 -9.43
CA LEU A 56 2.21 9.74 -8.48
C LEU A 56 2.90 9.75 -7.11
N SER A 57 3.93 10.61 -6.99
CA SER A 57 4.29 11.22 -5.71
C SER A 57 3.75 12.64 -5.71
N GLY A 58 2.56 12.83 -5.13
CA GLY A 58 1.86 14.11 -5.15
C GLY A 58 0.75 14.16 -4.11
N THR A 59 0.84 15.16 -3.24
CA THR A 59 -0.10 15.52 -2.19
C THR A 59 -1.55 15.51 -2.67
N ILE A 60 -2.45 14.84 -1.94
CA ILE A 60 -3.88 14.85 -2.26
C ILE A 60 -4.49 16.19 -1.82
N TYR A 61 -4.56 17.15 -2.74
CA TYR A 61 -5.61 18.16 -2.74
C TYR A 61 -6.75 17.67 -3.64
N GLY A 62 -8.00 17.90 -3.21
CA GLY A 62 -9.18 17.32 -3.84
C GLY A 62 -9.40 17.79 -5.28
N ILE A 63 -9.71 16.85 -6.17
CA ILE A 63 -10.13 17.14 -7.54
C ILE A 63 -11.65 17.37 -7.55
N GLN A 64 -12.06 18.61 -7.75
CA GLN A 64 -13.44 18.94 -8.11
C GLN A 64 -13.75 18.48 -9.55
N PHE A 65 -14.99 18.04 -9.79
CA PHE A 65 -15.50 17.77 -11.13
C PHE A 65 -15.74 19.07 -11.90
N PRO A 66 -15.41 19.14 -13.20
CA PRO A 66 -15.71 20.32 -14.01
C PRO A 66 -17.16 20.31 -14.50
N VAL A 67 -17.88 21.42 -14.28
CA VAL A 67 -19.08 21.78 -15.04
C VAL A 67 -18.71 22.89 -16.00
N THR A 68 -19.05 22.73 -17.28
CA THR A 68 -18.74 23.72 -18.33
C THR A 68 -19.96 24.54 -18.73
N THR A 69 -19.86 25.87 -18.64
CA THR A 69 -20.38 26.80 -19.66
C THR A 69 -19.63 28.13 -19.60
N LYS A 70 -19.52 28.82 -20.75
CA LYS A 70 -18.70 30.02 -20.97
C LYS A 70 -19.49 31.30 -20.71
N VAL A 71 -18.83 32.38 -20.24
CA VAL A 71 -18.75 33.74 -20.85
C VAL A 71 -17.67 34.54 -20.07
N ALA A 72 -16.99 35.48 -20.73
CA ALA A 72 -16.04 36.46 -20.18
C ALA A 72 -16.28 37.83 -20.87
N PRO A 73 -15.60 38.96 -20.56
CA PRO A 73 -14.56 39.20 -19.53
C PRO A 73 -14.73 40.51 -18.69
N SER A 74 -13.89 40.74 -17.66
CA SER A 74 -13.03 41.96 -17.51
C SER A 74 -12.49 42.23 -16.09
N ALA A 75 -11.29 42.85 -16.05
CA ALA A 75 -10.73 43.78 -15.05
C ALA A 75 -10.46 43.41 -13.55
N ALA A 76 -9.17 43.51 -13.20
CA ALA A 76 -8.59 44.26 -12.06
C ALA A 76 -8.43 43.67 -10.62
N GLN A 77 -7.15 43.61 -10.21
CA GLN A 77 -6.53 44.03 -8.93
C GLN A 77 -6.73 43.26 -7.59
N ARG A 78 -5.59 42.71 -7.12
CA ARG A 78 -4.98 42.74 -5.76
C ARG A 78 -5.86 42.80 -4.50
N LEU A 79 -5.67 41.83 -3.58
CA LEU A 79 -5.18 41.93 -2.18
C LEU A 79 -5.64 40.71 -1.35
N GLY A 80 -4.84 40.28 -0.36
CA GLY A 80 -5.28 39.43 0.76
C GLY A 80 -5.27 40.24 2.07
N PRO A 81 -5.18 39.64 3.28
CA PRO A 81 -5.19 38.20 3.64
C PRO A 81 -6.15 37.86 4.83
N HIS A 82 -6.00 36.67 5.44
CA HIS A 82 -6.30 36.30 6.84
C HIS A 82 -7.65 35.66 7.30
N THR A 83 -7.54 34.37 7.69
CA THR A 83 -7.77 33.85 9.07
C THR A 83 -9.12 33.22 9.52
N MET A 84 -9.01 31.90 9.81
CA MET A 84 -9.68 31.02 10.80
C MET A 84 -11.17 30.58 10.75
N CYS A 85 -11.28 29.24 10.79
CA CYS A 85 -12.14 28.37 11.62
C CYS A 85 -13.66 28.56 11.77
N ALA A 86 -14.35 27.53 11.26
CA ALA A 86 -15.67 27.01 11.60
C ALA A 86 -16.16 27.17 13.06
N MET A 87 -17.49 27.34 13.21
CA MET A 87 -18.33 26.39 13.96
C MET A 87 -19.77 26.28 13.41
N VAL A 88 -20.29 25.07 13.58
CA VAL A 88 -21.59 24.48 13.21
C VAL A 88 -22.85 25.29 13.53
N ALA A 89 -23.84 25.27 12.62
CA ALA A 89 -25.26 25.25 12.99
C ALA A 89 -26.13 24.45 12.01
N ARG A 90 -26.99 23.59 12.57
CA ARG A 90 -28.15 22.87 11.99
C ARG A 90 -29.11 23.82 11.22
N ALA A 91 -29.98 23.37 10.31
CA ALA A 91 -30.33 22.03 9.81
C ALA A 91 -31.06 22.14 8.46
N SER A 92 -31.19 21.03 7.74
CA SER A 92 -32.33 20.77 6.84
C SER A 92 -32.79 19.33 7.04
N TYR A 93 -34.11 19.15 7.21
CA TYR A 93 -34.70 17.85 7.51
C TYR A 93 -34.78 16.94 6.28
N THR A 94 -34.74 15.64 6.58
CA THR A 94 -35.20 14.48 5.79
C THR A 94 -36.10 14.78 4.59
N SER A 95 -35.67 14.34 3.41
CA SER A 95 -36.57 13.76 2.41
C SER A 95 -36.38 12.24 2.42
N GLU A 96 -37.43 11.49 2.13
CA GLU A 96 -37.55 10.07 2.48
C GLU A 96 -36.56 9.17 1.73
N ALA A 97 -36.04 8.18 2.46
CA ALA A 97 -35.30 7.08 1.88
C ALA A 97 -36.22 6.17 1.07
N THR A 98 -36.41 6.50 -0.20
CA THR A 98 -36.70 5.47 -1.20
C THR A 98 -35.42 4.68 -1.42
N GLU A 99 -35.42 3.41 -1.01
CA GLU A 99 -34.55 2.41 -1.61
C GLU A 99 -34.96 2.29 -3.08
N SER A 100 -34.43 3.18 -3.93
CA SER A 100 -34.63 3.05 -5.35
C SER A 100 -33.95 1.75 -5.78
N THR A 101 -34.74 0.74 -6.12
CA THR A 101 -34.31 -0.40 -6.95
C THR A 101 -33.95 0.15 -8.33
N ALA A 102 -32.83 0.85 -8.40
CA ALA A 102 -32.38 1.58 -9.56
C ALA A 102 -32.07 0.57 -10.66
N GLY A 103 -32.91 0.54 -11.70
CA GLY A 103 -32.65 -0.30 -12.86
C GLY A 103 -31.35 0.08 -13.58
N PRO A 104 -30.94 -0.72 -14.57
CA PRO A 104 -29.82 -0.34 -15.44
C PRO A 104 -30.05 1.04 -16.05
N THR A 105 -29.00 1.85 -16.08
CA THR A 105 -28.99 3.19 -16.67
C THR A 105 -29.43 3.10 -18.14
N GLU A 106 -30.30 4.01 -18.59
CA GLU A 106 -30.86 3.98 -19.96
C GLU A 106 -29.78 3.91 -21.04
N ASP A 107 -28.72 4.70 -20.87
CA ASP A 107 -27.49 4.69 -21.68
C ASP A 107 -26.83 3.31 -21.81
N VAL A 108 -26.74 2.57 -20.71
CA VAL A 108 -26.12 1.23 -20.65
C VAL A 108 -27.05 0.21 -21.28
N LYS A 109 -28.35 0.31 -21.00
CA LYS A 109 -29.40 -0.54 -21.57
C LYS A 109 -29.49 -0.38 -23.09
N GLU A 110 -29.43 0.84 -23.61
CA GLU A 110 -29.48 1.11 -25.05
C GLU A 110 -28.27 0.49 -25.79
N ILE A 111 -27.06 0.62 -25.24
CA ILE A 111 -25.85 -0.01 -25.80
C ILE A 111 -25.97 -1.54 -25.71
N TYR A 112 -26.43 -2.06 -24.57
CA TYR A 112 -26.65 -3.49 -24.36
C TYR A 112 -27.64 -4.08 -25.39
N ASP A 113 -28.78 -3.42 -25.62
CA ASP A 113 -29.81 -3.88 -26.55
C ASP A 113 -29.35 -3.80 -28.01
N LYS A 114 -28.61 -2.75 -28.38
CA LYS A 114 -27.94 -2.65 -29.70
C LYS A 114 -26.96 -3.82 -29.93
N MET A 115 -26.11 -4.11 -28.95
CA MET A 115 -25.17 -5.24 -29.02
C MET A 115 -25.90 -6.59 -29.05
N LEU A 116 -26.97 -6.75 -28.26
CA LEU A 116 -27.75 -7.99 -28.19
C LEU A 116 -28.48 -8.25 -29.52
N LYS A 117 -28.99 -7.21 -30.18
CA LYS A 117 -29.59 -7.29 -31.51
C LYS A 117 -28.58 -7.78 -32.55
N SER A 118 -27.35 -7.27 -32.53
CA SER A 118 -26.26 -7.75 -33.42
C SER A 118 -25.96 -9.23 -33.20
N VAL A 119 -25.74 -9.64 -31.94
CA VAL A 119 -25.44 -11.04 -31.58
C VAL A 119 -26.59 -11.99 -31.97
N LYS A 120 -27.85 -11.60 -31.74
CA LYS A 120 -29.03 -12.36 -32.19
C LYS A 120 -29.13 -12.45 -33.72
N GLY A 121 -28.79 -11.38 -34.43
CA GLY A 121 -28.66 -11.36 -35.89
C GLY A 121 -27.38 -12.04 -36.42
N GLN A 122 -26.65 -12.76 -35.56
CA GLN A 122 -25.39 -13.45 -35.86
C GLN A 122 -24.26 -12.56 -36.42
N THR A 123 -24.31 -11.26 -36.13
CA THR A 123 -23.28 -10.28 -36.52
C THR A 123 -22.44 -9.86 -35.31
N MET A 124 -21.15 -9.62 -35.54
CA MET A 124 -20.26 -9.12 -34.49
C MET A 124 -20.58 -7.64 -34.20
N PRO A 125 -20.96 -7.25 -32.97
CA PRO A 125 -21.12 -5.84 -32.63
C PRO A 125 -19.75 -5.12 -32.67
N PRO A 126 -19.70 -3.84 -33.09
CA PRO A 126 -18.48 -3.04 -33.05
C PRO A 126 -17.81 -3.03 -31.67
N ASN A 127 -16.49 -3.29 -31.63
CA ASN A 127 -15.71 -3.31 -30.39
C ASN A 127 -15.87 -2.01 -29.55
N ALA A 128 -16.07 -0.86 -30.21
CA ALA A 128 -16.31 0.42 -29.54
C ALA A 128 -17.53 0.40 -28.60
N TRP A 129 -18.57 -0.36 -28.93
CA TRP A 129 -19.77 -0.47 -28.09
C TRP A 129 -19.48 -1.19 -26.77
N LEU A 130 -18.63 -2.22 -26.77
CA LEU A 130 -18.22 -2.91 -25.55
C LEU A 130 -17.39 -2.00 -24.63
N TRP A 131 -16.47 -1.20 -25.18
CA TRP A 131 -15.71 -0.23 -24.39
C TRP A 131 -16.61 0.88 -23.83
N SER A 132 -17.58 1.35 -24.62
CA SER A 132 -18.58 2.33 -24.16
C SER A 132 -19.45 1.76 -23.02
N LEU A 133 -19.91 0.51 -23.14
CA LEU A 133 -20.67 -0.21 -22.11
C LEU A 133 -19.90 -0.26 -20.78
N VAL A 134 -18.62 -0.67 -20.81
CA VAL A 134 -17.73 -0.70 -19.63
C VAL A 134 -17.49 0.69 -19.04
N ALA A 135 -17.34 1.71 -19.88
CA ALA A 135 -17.14 3.08 -19.45
C ALA A 135 -18.37 3.67 -18.76
N LYS A 136 -19.57 3.42 -19.30
CA LYS A 136 -20.84 3.98 -18.80
C LYS A 136 -21.45 3.29 -17.58
N CYS A 137 -21.00 2.10 -17.18
CA CYS A 137 -21.52 1.42 -15.98
C CYS A 137 -21.43 2.31 -14.73
N ALA A 138 -22.57 2.64 -14.13
CA ALA A 138 -22.70 3.51 -12.97
C ALA A 138 -23.25 2.78 -11.73
N ASN A 139 -24.11 1.77 -11.91
CA ASN A 139 -24.71 0.99 -10.83
C ASN A 139 -24.48 -0.54 -10.96
N ARG A 140 -24.94 -1.32 -9.97
CA ARG A 140 -24.69 -2.77 -9.87
C ARG A 140 -25.41 -3.53 -10.99
N GLU A 141 -26.51 -2.99 -11.47
CA GLU A 141 -27.40 -3.49 -12.50
C GLU A 141 -26.78 -3.31 -13.89
N ASP A 142 -26.10 -2.18 -14.13
CA ASP A 142 -25.25 -1.95 -15.30
C ASP A 142 -24.12 -2.99 -15.38
N ILE A 143 -23.46 -3.27 -14.25
CA ILE A 143 -22.42 -4.30 -14.16
C ILE A 143 -23.03 -5.69 -14.43
N ALA A 144 -24.26 -5.97 -13.99
CA ALA A 144 -24.95 -7.22 -14.31
C ALA A 144 -25.20 -7.35 -15.83
N LEU A 145 -25.68 -6.30 -16.50
CA LEU A 145 -25.85 -6.28 -17.96
C LEU A 145 -24.52 -6.42 -18.71
N LEU A 146 -23.45 -5.75 -18.24
CA LEU A 146 -22.10 -5.91 -18.79
C LEU A 146 -21.64 -7.37 -18.75
N PHE A 147 -21.79 -8.05 -17.62
CA PHE A 147 -21.40 -9.45 -17.49
C PHE A 147 -22.30 -10.40 -18.29
N GLN A 148 -23.59 -10.09 -18.43
CA GLN A 148 -24.49 -10.81 -19.34
C GLN A 148 -24.05 -10.65 -20.81
N MET A 149 -23.67 -9.44 -21.22
CA MET A 149 -23.14 -9.17 -22.57
C MET A 149 -21.82 -9.89 -22.82
N LEU A 150 -20.86 -9.84 -21.89
CA LEU A 150 -19.59 -10.58 -22.00
C LEU A 150 -19.82 -12.09 -22.15
N GLN A 151 -20.78 -12.67 -21.41
CA GLN A 151 -21.13 -14.09 -21.56
C GLN A 151 -21.76 -14.39 -22.94
N ASN A 152 -22.60 -13.50 -23.47
CA ASN A 152 -23.19 -13.65 -24.80
C ASN A 152 -22.13 -13.52 -25.91
N LEU A 153 -21.22 -12.54 -25.82
CA LEU A 153 -20.11 -12.37 -26.74
C LEU A 153 -19.13 -13.56 -26.70
N ARG A 154 -18.87 -14.12 -25.50
CA ARG A 154 -18.04 -15.32 -25.35
C ARG A 154 -18.67 -16.52 -26.05
N ARG A 155 -19.98 -16.75 -25.85
CA ARG A 155 -20.73 -17.79 -26.57
C ARG A 155 -20.66 -17.58 -28.09
N PHE A 156 -20.97 -16.37 -28.57
CA PHE A 156 -20.94 -16.04 -30.00
C PHE A 156 -19.56 -16.26 -30.63
N ARG A 157 -18.48 -15.82 -29.97
CA ARG A 157 -17.10 -16.07 -30.43
C ARG A 157 -16.80 -17.57 -30.53
N LEU A 158 -17.23 -18.38 -29.57
CA LEU A 158 -17.01 -19.82 -29.55
C LEU A 158 -17.84 -20.56 -30.62
N SER A 159 -19.14 -20.28 -30.73
CA SER A 159 -20.06 -21.04 -31.60
C SER A 159 -20.08 -20.55 -33.05
N ASN A 160 -20.17 -19.24 -33.27
CA ASN A 160 -20.37 -18.66 -34.60
C ASN A 160 -19.04 -18.35 -35.30
N LEU A 161 -18.04 -17.89 -34.55
CA LEU A 161 -16.74 -17.47 -35.10
C LEU A 161 -15.61 -18.49 -34.92
N ARG A 162 -15.83 -19.55 -34.12
CA ARG A 162 -14.81 -20.56 -33.76
C ARG A 162 -13.54 -19.98 -33.12
N ILE A 163 -13.65 -18.83 -32.46
CA ILE A 163 -12.55 -18.17 -31.76
C ILE A 163 -12.52 -18.66 -30.31
N HIS A 164 -11.63 -19.60 -30.04
CA HIS A 164 -11.47 -20.22 -28.72
C HIS A 164 -10.77 -19.31 -27.70
N ASP A 165 -9.96 -18.36 -28.16
CA ASP A 165 -9.23 -17.43 -27.29
C ASP A 165 -10.13 -16.54 -26.43
N ASN A 166 -9.69 -16.29 -25.20
CA ASN A 166 -10.30 -15.31 -24.32
C ASN A 166 -10.17 -13.87 -24.90
N PHE A 167 -10.93 -12.92 -24.37
CA PHE A 167 -10.67 -11.49 -24.50
C PHE A 167 -9.37 -11.12 -23.78
N ASN A 168 -8.68 -10.11 -24.29
CA ASN A 168 -7.38 -9.69 -23.77
C ASN A 168 -7.43 -9.16 -22.33
N CYS A 169 -6.25 -9.06 -21.70
CA CYS A 169 -6.08 -8.59 -20.34
C CYS A 169 -6.49 -7.11 -20.14
N ASN A 170 -6.44 -6.27 -21.18
CA ASN A 170 -6.88 -4.88 -21.08
C ASN A 170 -8.40 -4.77 -20.88
N LEU A 171 -9.19 -5.63 -21.53
CA LEU A 171 -10.63 -5.70 -21.27
C LEU A 171 -10.89 -6.19 -19.84
N CYS A 172 -10.19 -7.23 -19.38
CA CYS A 172 -10.31 -7.71 -18.00
C CYS A 172 -9.96 -6.62 -16.98
N PHE A 173 -8.94 -5.82 -17.25
CA PHE A 173 -8.57 -4.65 -16.45
C PHE A 173 -9.68 -3.61 -16.40
N LYS A 174 -10.23 -3.19 -17.55
CA LYS A 174 -11.32 -2.20 -17.59
C LYS A 174 -12.63 -2.70 -16.98
N VAL A 175 -12.94 -3.99 -17.10
CA VAL A 175 -14.09 -4.60 -16.41
C VAL A 175 -13.88 -4.63 -14.89
N ALA A 176 -12.69 -4.99 -14.40
CA ALA A 176 -12.37 -4.95 -12.98
C ALA A 176 -12.39 -3.51 -12.42
N GLU A 177 -11.89 -2.54 -13.18
CA GLU A 177 -11.99 -1.10 -12.87
C GLU A 177 -13.44 -0.63 -12.75
N ALA A 178 -14.32 -0.99 -13.70
CA ALA A 178 -15.74 -0.65 -13.63
C ALA A 178 -16.42 -1.30 -12.40
N CYS A 179 -16.12 -2.57 -12.11
CA CYS A 179 -16.64 -3.26 -10.92
C CYS A 179 -16.22 -2.55 -9.62
N ALA A 180 -14.95 -2.17 -9.50
CA ALA A 180 -14.43 -1.46 -8.33
C ALA A 180 -14.99 -0.04 -8.22
N ARG A 181 -15.11 0.71 -9.33
CA ARG A 181 -15.70 2.06 -9.37
C ARG A 181 -17.11 2.09 -8.79
N VAL A 182 -17.89 1.05 -9.08
CA VAL A 182 -19.30 0.89 -8.67
C VAL A 182 -19.46 0.18 -7.32
N GLY A 183 -18.40 -0.44 -6.78
CA GLY A 183 -18.48 -1.28 -5.57
C GLY A 183 -19.06 -2.69 -5.80
N ALA A 184 -19.23 -3.11 -7.06
CA ALA A 184 -19.68 -4.44 -7.46
C ALA A 184 -18.55 -5.50 -7.33
N VAL A 185 -17.93 -5.61 -6.15
CA VAL A 185 -16.74 -6.43 -5.91
C VAL A 185 -16.92 -7.93 -6.16
N ASP A 186 -18.14 -8.46 -6.01
CA ASP A 186 -18.44 -9.85 -6.34
C ASP A 186 -18.33 -10.11 -7.85
N TYR A 187 -18.68 -9.13 -8.69
CA TYR A 187 -18.41 -9.18 -10.13
C TYR A 187 -16.93 -8.95 -10.44
N GLY A 188 -16.24 -8.08 -9.69
CA GLY A 188 -14.78 -7.95 -9.76
C GLY A 188 -14.06 -9.30 -9.56
N LYS A 189 -14.46 -10.08 -8.55
CA LYS A 189 -13.94 -11.45 -8.33
C LYS A 189 -14.20 -12.37 -9.53
N LYS A 190 -15.41 -12.34 -10.11
CA LYS A 190 -15.80 -13.13 -11.29
C LYS A 190 -14.93 -12.83 -12.52
N ALA A 191 -14.45 -11.59 -12.68
CA ALA A 191 -13.53 -11.22 -13.76
C ALA A 191 -12.13 -11.86 -13.60
N LEU A 192 -11.72 -12.16 -12.37
CA LEU A 192 -10.44 -12.83 -12.05
C LEU A 192 -10.56 -14.36 -11.89
N TRP A 193 -11.65 -15.00 -12.34
CA TRP A 193 -11.71 -16.46 -12.34
C TRP A 193 -10.99 -17.05 -13.55
N GLU A 194 -10.21 -18.10 -13.33
CA GLU A 194 -9.43 -18.78 -14.37
C GLU A 194 -10.34 -19.35 -15.46
N HIS A 195 -11.32 -20.17 -15.05
CA HIS A 195 -12.39 -20.67 -15.90
C HIS A 195 -13.61 -19.74 -15.88
N ASN A 196 -13.43 -18.44 -16.16
CA ASN A 196 -14.56 -17.52 -16.20
C ASN A 196 -15.40 -17.69 -17.48
N LYS A 197 -16.71 -17.87 -17.31
CA LYS A 197 -17.71 -17.98 -18.40
C LYS A 197 -17.85 -16.73 -19.28
N TYR A 198 -17.17 -15.65 -18.90
CA TYR A 198 -17.15 -14.36 -19.59
C TYR A 198 -15.99 -14.26 -20.60
N GLY A 199 -15.07 -15.23 -20.57
CA GLY A 199 -13.90 -15.28 -21.44
C GLY A 199 -12.90 -14.16 -21.23
N LEU A 200 -12.81 -13.54 -20.05
CA LEU A 200 -11.79 -12.53 -19.74
C LEU A 200 -10.44 -13.20 -19.46
N THR A 201 -9.32 -12.51 -19.74
CA THR A 201 -7.97 -12.97 -19.36
C THR A 201 -7.48 -12.20 -18.13
N PRO A 202 -7.40 -12.82 -16.93
CA PRO A 202 -6.91 -12.16 -15.72
C PRO A 202 -5.47 -11.67 -15.86
N SER A 203 -5.15 -10.59 -15.14
CA SER A 203 -3.81 -10.01 -15.09
C SER A 203 -3.50 -9.40 -13.72
N VAL A 204 -2.23 -9.14 -13.44
CA VAL A 204 -1.81 -8.44 -12.23
C VAL A 204 -2.42 -7.03 -12.17
N SER A 205 -2.59 -6.35 -13.30
CA SER A 205 -3.23 -5.02 -13.36
C SER A 205 -4.70 -5.04 -12.95
N SER A 206 -5.50 -5.98 -13.48
CA SER A 206 -6.91 -6.16 -13.08
C SER A 206 -7.04 -6.50 -11.59
N ALA A 207 -6.07 -7.24 -11.04
CA ALA A 207 -6.07 -7.59 -9.63
C ALA A 207 -5.64 -6.45 -8.71
N ASN A 208 -4.58 -5.72 -9.08
CA ASN A 208 -4.12 -4.56 -8.33
C ASN A 208 -5.22 -3.50 -8.22
N TYR A 209 -6.08 -3.36 -9.23
CA TYR A 209 -7.23 -2.44 -9.13
C TYR A 209 -8.26 -2.87 -8.06
N LEU A 210 -8.55 -4.17 -7.95
CA LEU A 210 -9.39 -4.69 -6.86
C LEU A 210 -8.70 -4.61 -5.49
N LEU A 211 -7.37 -4.73 -5.44
CA LEU A 211 -6.60 -4.49 -4.22
C LEU A 211 -6.58 -3.01 -3.82
N LEU A 212 -6.57 -2.07 -4.77
CA LEU A 212 -6.73 -0.64 -4.49
C LEU A 212 -8.12 -0.32 -3.95
N TYR A 213 -9.17 -1.01 -4.43
CA TYR A 213 -10.49 -0.96 -3.81
C TYR A 213 -10.44 -1.49 -2.37
N ALA A 214 -9.84 -2.66 -2.14
CA ALA A 214 -9.67 -3.23 -0.80
C ALA A 214 -8.98 -2.24 0.15
N LYS A 215 -7.92 -1.56 -0.30
CA LYS A 215 -7.23 -0.49 0.45
C LYS A 215 -8.15 0.68 0.77
N LYS A 216 -8.91 1.20 -0.19
CA LYS A 216 -9.83 2.34 0.03
C LYS A 216 -10.88 2.04 1.11
N HIS A 217 -11.27 0.78 1.26
CA HIS A 217 -12.31 0.32 2.19
C HIS A 217 -11.74 -0.41 3.43
N ASN A 218 -10.42 -0.42 3.61
CA ASN A 218 -9.69 -1.19 4.63
C ASN A 218 -10.12 -2.68 4.76
N ASP A 219 -10.45 -3.33 3.64
CA ASP A 219 -10.98 -4.69 3.63
C ASP A 219 -9.85 -5.73 3.44
N SER A 220 -9.22 -6.12 4.55
CA SER A 220 -8.18 -7.15 4.56
C SER A 220 -8.71 -8.54 4.19
N LYS A 221 -10.00 -8.84 4.42
CA LYS A 221 -10.63 -10.11 4.05
C LYS A 221 -10.75 -10.22 2.53
N PHE A 222 -11.25 -9.17 1.88
CA PHE A 222 -11.33 -9.09 0.42
C PHE A 222 -9.93 -9.10 -0.22
N MET A 223 -8.96 -8.38 0.36
CA MET A 223 -7.54 -8.48 -0.06
C MET A 223 -7.03 -9.93 -0.04
N VAL A 224 -7.31 -10.69 1.02
CA VAL A 224 -6.95 -12.12 1.11
C VAL A 224 -7.64 -12.96 0.03
N GLU A 225 -8.90 -12.70 -0.30
CA GLU A 225 -9.59 -13.36 -1.40
C GLU A 225 -8.94 -13.07 -2.76
N ILE A 226 -8.62 -11.81 -3.07
CA ILE A 226 -7.91 -11.46 -4.30
C ILE A 226 -6.53 -12.12 -4.34
N MET A 227 -5.78 -12.14 -3.23
CA MET A 227 -4.48 -12.82 -3.14
C MET A 227 -4.56 -14.37 -3.23
N LYS A 228 -5.73 -14.97 -2.97
CA LYS A 228 -6.03 -16.38 -3.29
C LYS A 228 -6.32 -16.56 -4.78
N LEU A 229 -7.08 -15.67 -5.40
CA LEU A 229 -7.33 -15.68 -6.85
C LEU A 229 -6.03 -15.54 -7.65
N LEU A 230 -5.09 -14.69 -7.22
CA LEU A 230 -3.78 -14.52 -7.87
C LEU A 230 -3.00 -15.83 -7.90
N LYS A 231 -3.00 -16.56 -6.78
CA LYS A 231 -2.35 -17.88 -6.69
C LYS A 231 -3.02 -18.90 -7.62
N ARG A 232 -4.36 -18.94 -7.67
CA ARG A 232 -5.12 -19.88 -8.52
C ARG A 232 -4.84 -19.64 -10.01
N ASN A 233 -4.91 -18.40 -10.47
CA ASN A 233 -4.64 -18.03 -11.87
C ASN A 233 -3.13 -18.02 -12.22
N HIS A 234 -2.26 -18.56 -11.38
CA HIS A 234 -0.80 -18.58 -11.57
C HIS A 234 -0.18 -17.20 -11.90
N LEU A 235 -0.80 -16.10 -11.45
CA LEU A 235 -0.36 -14.75 -11.76
C LEU A 235 0.93 -14.40 -10.99
N PRO A 236 1.95 -13.82 -11.64
CA PRO A 236 3.21 -13.49 -10.99
C PRO A 236 3.01 -12.38 -9.95
N LEU A 237 3.62 -12.55 -8.77
CA LEU A 237 3.62 -11.53 -7.74
C LEU A 237 4.56 -10.38 -8.15
N GLN A 238 4.06 -9.14 -8.09
CA GLN A 238 4.83 -7.95 -8.44
C GLN A 238 5.11 -7.06 -7.21
N PRO A 239 6.18 -6.23 -7.22
CA PRO A 239 6.47 -5.32 -6.13
C PRO A 239 5.33 -4.32 -5.85
N SER A 240 4.62 -3.88 -6.89
CA SER A 240 3.44 -3.01 -6.76
C SER A 240 2.29 -3.68 -6.01
N THR A 241 2.08 -4.98 -6.22
CA THR A 241 1.11 -5.78 -5.44
C THR A 241 1.53 -5.87 -3.98
N ALA A 242 2.84 -5.98 -3.71
CA ALA A 242 3.36 -5.99 -2.34
C ALA A 242 3.14 -4.65 -1.63
N ASP A 243 3.41 -3.51 -2.28
CA ASP A 243 3.14 -2.18 -1.71
C ASP A 243 1.68 -2.02 -1.27
N ILE A 244 0.71 -2.46 -2.10
CA ILE A 244 -0.73 -2.37 -1.77
C ILE A 244 -1.08 -3.31 -0.61
N VAL A 245 -0.65 -4.57 -0.66
CA VAL A 245 -0.92 -5.57 0.39
C VAL A 245 -0.33 -5.16 1.74
N PHE A 246 0.90 -4.63 1.76
CA PHE A 246 1.56 -4.19 2.99
C PHE A 246 0.85 -2.98 3.59
N SER A 247 0.40 -2.02 2.77
CA SER A 247 -0.43 -0.92 3.25
C SER A 247 -1.71 -1.44 3.91
N ILE A 248 -2.48 -2.30 3.23
CA ILE A 248 -3.73 -2.84 3.80
C ILE A 248 -3.48 -3.55 5.14
N CYS A 249 -2.40 -4.34 5.26
CA CYS A 249 -2.09 -5.01 6.52
C CYS A 249 -1.61 -4.05 7.62
N TYR A 250 -1.04 -2.89 7.26
CA TYR A 250 -0.69 -1.82 8.21
C TYR A 250 -1.93 -1.04 8.67
N ASP A 251 -2.79 -0.69 7.70
CA ASP A 251 -4.04 0.06 7.89
C ASP A 251 -5.08 -0.78 8.69
N ASP A 252 -5.04 -2.12 8.60
CA ASP A 252 -5.82 -3.11 9.39
C ASP A 252 -5.11 -3.57 10.69
N ASP A 253 -3.95 -2.99 11.03
CA ASP A 253 -3.09 -3.35 12.18
C ASP A 253 -2.75 -4.86 12.30
N ASN A 254 -2.68 -5.56 11.17
CA ASN A 254 -2.60 -7.02 11.08
C ASN A 254 -1.16 -7.54 10.84
N TRP A 255 -0.39 -7.65 11.93
CA TRP A 255 1.03 -8.04 11.90
C TRP A 255 1.28 -9.47 11.40
N GLU A 256 0.41 -10.42 11.73
CA GLU A 256 0.53 -11.79 11.24
C GLU A 256 0.35 -11.85 9.72
N LEU A 257 -0.60 -11.07 9.20
CA LEU A 257 -0.93 -11.03 7.78
C LEU A 257 0.18 -10.36 6.96
N ILE A 258 0.75 -9.24 7.41
CA ILE A 258 1.89 -8.61 6.73
C ILE A 258 3.09 -9.56 6.72
N SER A 259 3.39 -10.21 7.85
CA SER A 259 4.53 -11.13 7.99
C SER A 259 4.38 -12.36 7.10
N LYS A 260 3.17 -12.92 7.01
CA LYS A 260 2.81 -14.03 6.11
C LYS A 260 2.97 -13.65 4.64
N TYR A 261 2.49 -12.46 4.24
CA TYR A 261 2.65 -12.01 2.86
C TYR A 261 4.09 -11.63 2.53
N ALA A 262 4.84 -11.03 3.45
CA ALA A 262 6.26 -10.73 3.26
C ALA A 262 7.07 -11.99 2.93
N HIS A 263 6.90 -13.07 3.70
CA HIS A 263 7.52 -14.36 3.38
C HIS A 263 7.07 -14.92 2.03
N LYS A 264 5.79 -14.77 1.67
CA LYS A 264 5.27 -15.20 0.35
C LYS A 264 5.90 -14.42 -0.82
N PHE A 265 6.02 -13.10 -0.71
CA PHE A 265 6.66 -12.25 -1.74
C PHE A 265 8.17 -12.53 -1.84
N MET A 266 8.87 -12.67 -0.72
CA MET A 266 10.29 -13.02 -0.70
C MET A 266 10.56 -14.42 -1.30
N LYS A 267 9.76 -15.44 -0.94
CA LYS A 267 9.88 -16.79 -1.51
C LYS A 267 9.59 -16.83 -3.02
N ALA A 268 8.77 -15.91 -3.53
CA ALA A 268 8.54 -15.71 -4.96
C ALA A 268 9.62 -14.87 -5.66
N GLY A 269 10.73 -14.53 -4.99
CA GLY A 269 11.84 -13.76 -5.57
C GLY A 269 11.54 -12.29 -5.83
N VAL A 270 10.46 -11.74 -5.26
CA VAL A 270 10.01 -10.37 -5.53
C VAL A 270 10.93 -9.37 -4.85
N LYS A 271 11.59 -8.52 -5.66
CA LYS A 271 12.39 -7.38 -5.18
C LYS A 271 11.46 -6.29 -4.61
N LEU A 272 11.28 -6.29 -3.28
CA LEU A 272 10.47 -5.31 -2.57
C LEU A 272 11.00 -3.88 -2.78
N ARG A 273 10.11 -2.88 -2.74
CA ARG A 273 10.47 -1.47 -2.94
C ARG A 273 10.86 -0.80 -1.62
N ARG A 274 11.46 0.40 -1.71
CA ARG A 274 11.78 1.28 -0.57
C ARG A 274 10.55 1.59 0.29
N THR A 275 9.40 1.74 -0.36
CA THR A 275 8.08 1.94 0.26
C THR A 275 7.67 0.71 1.05
N THR A 276 7.70 -0.47 0.43
CA THR A 276 7.32 -1.75 1.07
C THR A 276 8.16 -2.04 2.32
N PHE A 277 9.48 -1.85 2.25
CA PHE A 277 10.36 -1.96 3.42
C PHE A 277 10.08 -0.89 4.47
N GLY A 278 9.79 0.35 4.06
CA GLY A 278 9.38 1.44 4.96
C GLY A 278 8.18 1.04 5.82
N THR A 279 7.06 0.71 5.18
CA THR A 279 5.82 0.29 5.88
C THR A 279 6.05 -0.93 6.77
N TRP A 280 6.84 -1.91 6.34
CA TRP A 280 7.08 -3.12 7.15
C TRP A 280 7.94 -2.84 8.40
N MET A 281 9.00 -2.03 8.27
CA MET A 281 9.84 -1.64 9.40
C MET A 281 9.12 -0.68 10.35
N GLU A 282 8.32 0.24 9.81
CA GLU A 282 7.50 1.18 10.57
C GLU A 282 6.47 0.43 11.42
N PHE A 283 5.85 -0.62 10.87
CA PHE A 283 4.94 -1.47 11.63
C PHE A 283 5.65 -2.26 12.74
N ALA A 284 6.85 -2.80 12.47
CA ALA A 284 7.65 -3.46 13.51
C ALA A 284 8.02 -2.49 14.65
N ALA A 285 8.40 -1.25 14.30
CA ALA A 285 8.71 -0.18 15.24
C ALA A 285 7.48 0.33 16.02
N LYS A 286 6.30 0.39 15.39
CA LYS A 286 5.01 0.69 16.03
C LYS A 286 4.65 -0.35 17.09
N ARG A 287 4.95 -1.64 16.84
CA ARG A 287 4.70 -2.73 17.80
C ARG A 287 5.79 -2.92 18.85
N GLY A 288 6.95 -2.28 18.69
CA GLY A 288 8.10 -2.45 19.58
C GLY A 288 8.88 -3.75 19.37
N ASP A 289 8.68 -4.44 18.23
CA ASP A 289 9.33 -5.72 17.93
C ASP A 289 10.76 -5.50 17.40
N VAL A 290 11.71 -5.38 18.33
CA VAL A 290 13.13 -5.13 18.06
C VAL A 290 13.76 -6.23 17.18
N GLU A 291 13.40 -7.50 17.39
CA GLU A 291 13.92 -8.61 16.57
C GLU A 291 13.49 -8.45 15.11
N SER A 292 12.20 -8.18 14.88
CA SER A 292 11.67 -7.97 13.54
C SER A 292 12.25 -6.72 12.87
N ILE A 293 12.45 -5.60 13.60
CA ILE A 293 13.11 -4.39 13.03
C ILE A 293 14.47 -4.77 12.45
N TRP A 294 15.33 -5.45 13.21
CA TRP A 294 16.68 -5.80 12.75
C TRP A 294 16.70 -6.88 11.69
N LYS A 295 15.78 -7.84 11.74
CA LYS A 295 15.60 -8.88 10.72
C LYS A 295 15.18 -8.26 9.37
N ILE A 296 14.25 -7.30 9.39
CA ILE A 296 13.82 -6.57 8.20
C ILE A 296 14.94 -5.65 7.71
N GLU A 297 15.68 -4.98 8.59
CA GLU A 297 16.84 -4.16 8.24
C GLU A 297 17.94 -5.01 7.55
N GLN A 298 18.19 -6.23 8.02
CA GLN A 298 19.14 -7.14 7.37
C GLN A 298 18.68 -7.55 5.96
N LEU A 299 17.37 -7.66 5.73
CA LEU A 299 16.80 -7.93 4.40
C LEU A 299 16.85 -6.67 3.51
N ARG A 300 16.54 -5.50 4.08
CA ARG A 300 16.57 -4.19 3.41
C ARG A 300 17.98 -3.85 2.95
N SER A 301 18.99 -4.01 3.80
CA SER A 301 20.41 -3.74 3.48
C SER A 301 20.95 -4.64 2.37
N LYS A 302 20.58 -5.93 2.35
CA LYS A 302 20.90 -6.86 1.23
C LYS A 302 20.26 -6.44 -0.09
N ALA A 303 19.07 -5.82 -0.06
CA ALA A 303 18.37 -5.37 -1.25
C ALA A 303 18.72 -3.92 -1.67
N MET A 304 19.14 -3.07 -0.73
CA MET A 304 19.17 -1.61 -0.87
C MET A 304 20.29 -0.96 -0.04
N GLU A 305 21.17 -0.20 -0.70
CA GLU A 305 22.29 0.48 -0.03
C GLU A 305 21.89 1.69 0.85
N LYS A 306 20.80 2.38 0.49
CA LYS A 306 20.40 3.65 1.11
C LYS A 306 19.06 3.52 1.85
N HIS A 307 19.01 4.07 3.06
CA HIS A 307 17.75 4.28 3.78
C HIS A 307 16.90 5.38 3.10
N ASN A 308 15.60 5.34 3.40
CA ASN A 308 14.69 6.47 3.30
C ASN A 308 14.29 6.93 4.72
N LEU A 309 13.49 8.00 4.84
CA LEU A 309 12.98 8.50 6.13
C LEU A 309 12.38 7.37 6.98
N ALA A 310 11.34 6.68 6.49
CA ALA A 310 10.66 5.61 7.21
C ALA A 310 11.60 4.51 7.75
N THR A 311 12.50 3.97 6.92
CA THR A 311 13.43 2.90 7.37
C THR A 311 14.49 3.39 8.34
N ALA A 312 15.03 4.61 8.16
CA ALA A 312 16.01 5.17 9.09
C ALA A 312 15.38 5.52 10.45
N PHE A 313 14.19 6.14 10.46
CA PHE A 313 13.46 6.41 11.68
C PHE A 313 12.98 5.12 12.37
N SER A 314 12.64 4.07 11.63
CA SER A 314 12.35 2.75 12.21
C SER A 314 13.57 2.12 12.90
N CYS A 315 14.76 2.26 12.32
CA CYS A 315 16.01 1.86 12.99
C CYS A 315 16.34 2.74 14.20
N ALA A 316 16.06 4.05 14.15
CA ALA A 316 16.24 4.94 15.30
C ALA A 316 15.30 4.55 16.46
N LYS A 317 14.02 4.27 16.16
CA LYS A 317 13.05 3.66 17.09
C LYS A 317 13.59 2.33 17.64
N GLY A 318 14.14 1.45 16.80
CA GLY A 318 14.81 0.22 17.21
C GLY A 318 15.96 0.43 18.21
N PHE A 319 16.84 1.41 17.97
CA PHE A 319 17.92 1.75 18.92
C PHE A 319 17.42 2.36 20.24
N LEU A 320 16.33 3.13 20.21
CA LEU A 320 15.69 3.66 21.43
C LEU A 320 15.08 2.53 22.27
N LEU A 321 14.46 1.52 21.65
CA LEU A 321 13.96 0.31 22.33
C LEU A 321 15.08 -0.52 22.96
N GLU A 322 16.31 -0.43 22.44
CA GLU A 322 17.51 -1.04 23.03
C GLU A 322 18.22 -0.16 24.09
N GLY A 323 17.72 1.04 24.38
CA GLY A 323 18.37 1.99 25.30
C GLY A 323 19.69 2.56 24.76
N LYS A 324 19.80 2.77 23.44
CA LYS A 324 21.02 3.26 22.74
C LYS A 324 20.76 4.60 22.01
N PRO A 325 20.45 5.69 22.73
CA PRO A 325 20.06 6.96 22.13
C PRO A 325 21.14 7.58 21.22
N GLU A 326 22.42 7.31 21.48
CA GLU A 326 23.54 7.81 20.66
C GLU A 326 23.55 7.18 19.26
N ASN A 327 23.18 5.90 19.14
CA ASN A 327 23.06 5.20 17.87
C ASN A 327 21.82 5.69 17.10
N ALA A 328 20.73 5.96 17.81
CA ALA A 328 19.52 6.56 17.23
C ALA A 328 19.80 7.97 16.66
N ALA A 329 20.56 8.80 17.38
CA ALA A 329 21.01 10.10 16.87
C ALA A 329 21.93 9.94 15.65
N ALA A 330 22.91 9.03 15.71
CA ALA A 330 23.86 8.83 14.63
C ALA A 330 23.21 8.39 13.29
N ILE A 331 22.18 7.53 13.32
CA ILE A 331 21.52 7.10 12.08
C ILE A 331 20.66 8.21 11.44
N ILE A 332 20.02 9.06 12.26
CA ILE A 332 19.29 10.25 11.78
C ILE A 332 20.27 11.29 11.21
N HIS A 333 21.42 11.50 11.86
CA HIS A 333 22.47 12.39 11.34
C HIS A 333 22.99 11.91 9.97
N VAL A 334 23.36 10.63 9.86
CA VAL A 334 23.83 10.03 8.59
C VAL A 334 22.75 10.05 7.50
N LEU A 335 21.47 10.06 7.86
CA LEU A 335 20.38 10.28 6.91
C LEU A 335 20.36 11.73 6.41
N ASN A 336 20.49 12.72 7.31
CA ASN A 336 20.49 14.15 6.98
C ASN A 336 21.64 14.54 6.04
N GLU A 337 22.83 13.98 6.25
CA GLU A 337 23.99 14.14 5.35
C GLU A 337 23.72 13.60 3.93
N LYS A 338 22.86 12.58 3.80
CA LYS A 338 22.61 11.85 2.54
C LYS A 338 21.33 12.26 1.82
N LEU A 339 20.49 13.10 2.43
CA LEU A 339 19.25 13.61 1.84
C LEU A 339 19.48 14.97 1.14
N PRO A 340 18.83 15.21 -0.02
CA PRO A 340 18.74 16.55 -0.60
C PRO A 340 18.03 17.53 0.34
N ASP A 341 18.37 18.81 0.27
CA ASP A 341 17.84 19.86 1.15
C ASP A 341 16.31 19.91 1.20
N GLU A 342 15.67 19.74 0.05
CA GLU A 342 14.21 19.63 -0.14
C GLU A 342 13.52 18.62 0.78
N LYS A 343 14.25 17.61 1.28
CA LYS A 343 13.73 16.51 2.11
C LYS A 343 14.16 16.60 3.57
N ARG A 344 14.97 17.61 3.94
CA ARG A 344 15.42 17.84 5.32
C ARG A 344 14.28 18.33 6.22
N THR A 345 13.33 19.08 5.66
CA THR A 345 12.08 19.46 6.34
C THR A 345 11.31 18.26 6.88
N GLY A 346 11.27 17.15 6.14
CA GLY A 346 10.64 15.90 6.57
C GLY A 346 11.32 15.24 7.77
N ILE A 347 12.59 15.53 8.05
CA ILE A 347 13.29 15.00 9.24
C ILE A 347 12.70 15.63 10.51
N ALA A 348 12.43 16.94 10.51
CA ALA A 348 11.82 17.62 11.65
C ALA A 348 10.42 17.08 11.93
N THR A 349 9.60 16.87 10.89
CA THR A 349 8.25 16.29 11.02
C THR A 349 8.28 14.88 11.60
N GLU A 350 9.12 13.98 11.06
CA GLU A 350 9.23 12.60 11.56
C GLU A 350 9.87 12.53 12.96
N LEU A 351 10.75 13.47 13.31
CA LEU A 351 11.31 13.57 14.66
C LEU A 351 10.26 14.05 15.66
N GLN A 352 9.41 15.02 15.32
CA GLN A 352 8.30 15.43 16.18
C GLN A 352 7.32 14.27 16.42
N LYS A 353 6.92 13.53 15.38
CA LYS A 353 6.09 12.31 15.53
C LYS A 353 6.74 11.25 16.41
N LEU A 354 8.05 11.05 16.29
CA LEU A 354 8.81 10.12 17.14
C LEU A 354 8.76 10.53 18.62
N VAL A 355 8.71 11.83 18.91
CA VAL A 355 8.58 12.37 20.28
C VAL A 355 7.15 12.29 20.80
N SER A 356 6.15 12.76 20.06
CA SER A 356 4.79 12.94 20.58
C SER A 356 3.84 11.76 20.32
N GLU A 357 3.96 11.07 19.18
CA GLU A 357 3.00 10.03 18.76
C GLU A 357 3.51 8.62 19.08
N TRP A 358 4.75 8.31 18.69
CA TRP A 358 5.27 6.94 18.75
C TRP A 358 5.33 6.31 20.16
N PRO A 359 5.69 7.02 21.26
CA PRO A 359 5.71 6.43 22.60
C PRO A 359 4.32 5.95 23.03
N LEU A 360 3.28 6.69 22.66
CA LEU A 360 1.87 6.33 22.89
C LEU A 360 1.43 5.13 22.06
N GLU A 361 1.97 4.94 20.86
CA GLU A 361 1.69 3.77 20.04
C GLU A 361 2.36 2.52 20.58
N VAL A 362 3.68 2.57 20.85
CA VAL A 362 4.47 1.38 21.14
C VAL A 362 4.09 0.71 22.46
N ILE A 363 3.67 1.50 23.45
CA ILE A 363 3.24 1.02 24.77
C ILE A 363 1.91 0.25 24.72
N LYS A 364 1.03 0.55 23.76
CA LYS A 364 -0.23 -0.20 23.56
C LYS A 364 0.00 -1.68 23.24
N TYR A 365 1.11 -1.99 22.54
CA TYR A 365 1.48 -3.34 22.15
C TYR A 365 2.32 -4.09 23.19
N GLN A 366 2.79 -3.41 24.25
CA GLN A 366 3.53 -4.07 25.34
C GLN A 366 2.60 -4.67 26.40
N LYS A 367 3.11 -5.72 27.06
CA LYS A 367 2.54 -6.29 28.29
C LYS A 367 2.59 -5.27 29.42
N GLU A 368 1.59 -5.30 30.30
CA GLU A 368 1.45 -4.33 31.40
C GLU A 368 2.68 -4.27 32.34
N GLU A 369 3.32 -5.41 32.57
CA GLU A 369 4.58 -5.54 33.34
C GLU A 369 5.72 -4.71 32.72
N ASP A 370 5.80 -4.67 31.39
CA ASP A 370 6.87 -4.00 30.64
C ASP A 370 6.56 -2.52 30.33
N ARG A 371 5.28 -2.11 30.33
CA ARG A 371 4.84 -0.74 29.96
C ARG A 371 5.54 0.34 30.76
N LYS A 372 5.53 0.24 32.10
CA LYS A 372 6.17 1.21 33.02
C LYS A 372 7.68 1.32 32.80
N LYS A 373 8.34 0.19 32.56
CA LYS A 373 9.78 0.12 32.29
C LYS A 373 10.11 0.76 30.93
N LEU A 374 9.34 0.43 29.89
CA LEU A 374 9.53 1.02 28.56
C LEU A 374 9.26 2.54 28.59
N ALA A 375 8.15 2.98 29.22
CA ALA A 375 7.82 4.39 29.37
C ALA A 375 8.94 5.18 30.05
N SER A 376 9.51 4.67 31.16
CA SER A 376 10.62 5.34 31.85
C SER A 376 11.91 5.36 31.02
N SER A 377 12.21 4.32 30.23
CA SER A 377 13.34 4.34 29.28
C SER A 377 13.11 5.40 28.19
N LEU A 378 11.95 5.40 27.51
CA LEU A 378 11.65 6.34 26.43
C LEU A 378 11.67 7.81 26.89
N ARG A 379 11.14 8.12 28.09
CA ARG A 379 11.21 9.46 28.69
C ARG A 379 12.65 9.95 28.92
N LYS A 380 13.62 9.04 29.09
CA LYS A 380 15.05 9.36 29.27
C LYS A 380 15.81 9.37 27.93
N ASP A 381 15.57 8.35 27.11
CA ASP A 381 16.37 8.07 25.93
C ASP A 381 16.00 8.96 24.74
N ILE A 382 14.73 9.37 24.61
CA ILE A 382 14.31 10.28 23.52
C ILE A 382 14.93 11.68 23.70
N PRO A 383 14.87 12.35 24.87
CA PRO A 383 15.59 13.61 25.08
C PRO A 383 17.11 13.47 24.93
N SER A 384 17.69 12.34 25.36
CA SER A 384 19.11 12.05 25.17
C SER A 384 19.49 11.99 23.67
N MET A 385 18.68 11.33 22.85
CA MET A 385 18.85 11.29 21.40
C MET A 385 18.73 12.69 20.77
N VAL A 386 17.74 13.49 21.16
CA VAL A 386 17.55 14.85 20.62
C VAL A 386 18.72 15.76 20.99
N ASN A 387 19.21 15.69 22.24
CA ASN A 387 20.44 16.37 22.66
C ASN A 387 21.67 15.89 21.86
N GLY A 388 21.74 14.58 21.56
CA GLY A 388 22.73 13.99 20.67
C GLY A 388 22.71 14.63 19.28
N LEU A 389 21.52 14.78 18.67
CA LEU A 389 21.34 15.40 17.36
C LEU A 389 21.77 16.88 17.34
N MET A 390 21.37 17.65 18.36
CA MET A 390 21.80 19.05 18.51
C MET A 390 23.33 19.15 18.66
N SER A 391 23.96 18.25 19.42
CA SER A 391 25.43 18.21 19.56
C SER A 391 26.18 17.86 18.27
N MET A 392 25.50 17.22 17.30
CA MET A 392 26.02 16.94 15.97
C MET A 392 25.72 18.06 14.96
N GLY A 393 25.12 19.18 15.39
CA GLY A 393 24.83 20.34 14.54
C GLY A 393 23.50 20.27 13.77
N LEU A 394 22.63 19.31 14.11
CA LEU A 394 21.26 19.25 13.58
C LEU A 394 20.37 20.19 14.40
N ALA A 395 20.23 21.44 13.93
CA ALA A 395 19.30 22.42 14.48
C ALA A 395 17.86 22.02 14.12
N VAL A 396 17.24 21.20 14.99
CA VAL A 396 15.83 20.84 14.91
C VAL A 396 15.14 21.29 16.19
N GLU A 397 14.21 22.23 16.05
CA GLU A 397 13.27 22.55 17.13
C GLU A 397 12.27 21.40 17.27
N VAL A 398 12.27 20.75 18.42
CA VAL A 398 11.38 19.64 18.74
C VAL A 398 10.73 19.94 20.09
N ASN A 399 9.41 19.89 20.16
CA ASN A 399 8.70 20.10 21.41
C ASN A 399 8.81 18.81 22.27
N LEU A 400 9.52 18.91 23.39
CA LEU A 400 9.72 17.82 24.36
C LEU A 400 8.70 17.84 25.52
N ASN A 401 7.82 18.84 25.60
CA ASN A 401 6.89 19.01 26.73
C ASN A 401 5.91 17.82 26.87
N ASP A 402 5.61 17.15 25.74
CA ASP A 402 4.75 15.96 25.70
C ASP A 402 5.38 14.74 26.39
N LEU A 403 6.71 14.73 26.61
CA LEU A 403 7.41 13.66 27.34
C LEU A 403 7.59 13.92 28.83
N SER A 404 7.52 15.19 29.26
CA SER A 404 7.81 15.58 30.65
C SER A 404 6.62 15.43 31.60
N ASN A 405 5.38 15.39 31.10
CA ASN A 405 4.20 15.21 31.93
C ASN A 405 4.00 13.74 32.27
N GLU A 406 3.87 13.40 33.56
CA GLU A 406 3.73 12.00 33.98
C GLU A 406 2.45 11.33 33.46
N GLU A 407 1.42 12.12 33.16
CA GLU A 407 0.15 11.70 32.57
C GLU A 407 0.21 11.48 31.05
N ALA A 408 1.20 12.05 30.35
CA ALA A 408 1.25 12.06 28.88
C ALA A 408 1.75 10.75 28.26
N ILE A 409 2.28 9.82 29.07
CA ILE A 409 2.52 8.44 28.65
C ILE A 409 1.84 7.53 29.68
N PRO A 410 0.70 6.89 29.36
CA PRO A 410 -0.01 6.04 30.30
C PRO A 410 0.81 4.79 30.63
N CYS A 411 0.84 4.46 31.92
CA CYS A 411 1.58 3.35 32.52
C CYS A 411 0.80 2.03 32.49
#